data_AF-A0A2Z3JGV1-F1
#
_entry.id   AF-A0A2Z3JGV1-F1
#
_cell.length_a   1.000
_cell.length_b   1.000
_cell.length_c   1.000
_cell.angle_alpha   90.00
_cell.angle_beta   90.00
_cell.angle_gamma   90.00
#
_symmetry.space_group_name_H-M   'P 1'
#
loop_
_entity.id
_entity.type
_entity.pdbx_description
1 polymer ?
#
loop_
_entity_poly.entity_id
_entity_poly.type
_entity_poly.pdbx_seq_one_letter_code
_entity_poly.pdbx_strand_id
1 'polypeptide(L)'
;MGDAKRRKALGLMPTLHPFEVLIDDSGELSFVQQPSGQTERDQLTQALHLSVAVGEQWAQEYRTDYVMAGLPQERLTTREDVEQIPVPTRRRWVGDLAIWPSGVRNPSASDVKVPGTDNTWLHVRTRQHAFENQAWTQLQVPENVEEMLGYLFQHPALQLEGEAVARYRAEQVRGGELTWLPEPPEAQREALDALAREWHGETAQEWADLHAERLNEEPGLSEVPQALRSMFELRKPAPLRSFVAPPFDTVDGLEVFPVEAEQFYSLDGQSWQPYPVPEAAEDDEYGDFNDVETFSATVWSDGRVSWPEDALEAGHAERLRQDLRSYTGAGDPDAWATYAGGVLRSFYDLDDLQAGALPPPRGIRISVPVELYEDLAADEAHAFEAQVIEDELTFDGQTWFDLYEDLPDDLVPAGGS
;
A
#
# COMPACT_ATOMS: atom_id res chain seq x y z
N MET A 1 -38.34 -4.83 -1.51
CA MET A 1 -38.05 -4.25 -2.85
C MET A 1 -36.57 -3.85 -2.85
N GLY A 2 -35.74 -4.54 -3.64
CA GLY A 2 -34.28 -4.38 -3.61
C GLY A 2 -33.83 -2.98 -4.02
N ASP A 3 -32.72 -2.53 -3.46
CA ASP A 3 -32.23 -1.15 -3.55
C ASP A 3 -31.99 -0.69 -5.01
N ALA A 4 -31.48 -1.60 -5.86
CA ALA A 4 -31.32 -1.37 -7.30
C ALA A 4 -32.65 -1.09 -8.05
N LYS A 5 -33.75 -1.73 -7.63
CA LYS A 5 -35.08 -1.47 -8.23
C LYS A 5 -35.64 -0.11 -7.80
N ARG A 6 -35.31 0.34 -6.58
CA ARG A 6 -35.67 1.69 -6.08
C ARG A 6 -34.86 2.77 -6.80
N ARG A 7 -33.54 2.61 -6.94
CA ARG A 7 -32.66 3.53 -7.68
C ARG A 7 -33.04 3.65 -9.16
N LYS A 8 -33.39 2.54 -9.82
CA LYS A 8 -33.91 2.55 -11.20
C LYS A 8 -35.23 3.30 -11.34
N ALA A 9 -36.14 3.20 -10.38
CA ALA A 9 -37.41 3.93 -10.39
C ALA A 9 -37.24 5.44 -10.15
N LEU A 10 -36.15 5.84 -9.49
CA LEU A 10 -35.79 7.24 -9.21
C LEU A 10 -34.91 7.88 -10.29
N GLY A 11 -34.59 7.15 -11.37
CA GLY A 11 -33.72 7.66 -12.43
C GLY A 11 -32.26 7.86 -12.02
N LEU A 12 -31.80 7.15 -10.97
CA LEU A 12 -30.45 7.27 -10.40
C LEU A 12 -29.45 6.25 -10.98
N MET A 13 -29.82 5.57 -12.09
CA MET A 13 -28.94 4.60 -12.73
C MET A 13 -28.01 5.29 -13.71
N PRO A 14 -26.73 4.90 -13.79
CA PRO A 14 -25.83 5.43 -14.80
C PRO A 14 -26.26 5.00 -16.19
N THR A 15 -26.00 5.86 -17.17
CA THR A 15 -25.99 5.47 -18.58
C THR A 15 -24.65 4.81 -18.86
N LEU A 16 -24.68 3.58 -19.36
CA LEU A 16 -23.48 2.79 -19.64
C LEU A 16 -23.23 2.74 -21.14
N HIS A 17 -22.03 3.10 -21.55
CA HIS A 17 -21.56 2.97 -22.93
C HIS A 17 -20.43 1.93 -22.97
N PRO A 18 -20.71 0.69 -23.41
CA PRO A 18 -19.70 -0.36 -23.43
C PRO A 18 -18.60 -0.04 -24.45
N PHE A 19 -17.36 -0.37 -24.08
CA PHE A 19 -16.20 -0.24 -24.94
C PHE A 19 -15.31 -1.48 -24.89
N GLU A 20 -14.54 -1.63 -25.96
CA GLU A 20 -13.44 -2.58 -26.06
C GLU A 20 -12.32 -1.91 -26.86
N VAL A 21 -11.13 -1.87 -26.26
CA VAL A 21 -9.96 -1.22 -26.85
C VAL A 21 -8.75 -2.14 -26.76
N LEU A 22 -7.98 -2.16 -27.85
CA LEU A 22 -6.64 -2.74 -27.90
C LEU A 22 -5.62 -1.63 -27.76
N ILE A 23 -4.58 -1.89 -26.98
CA ILE A 23 -3.55 -0.93 -26.65
C ILE A 23 -2.21 -1.59 -26.91
N ASP A 24 -1.34 -0.92 -27.66
CA ASP A 24 0.02 -1.39 -27.91
C ASP A 24 1.03 -0.89 -26.87
N ASP A 25 2.33 -1.08 -27.15
CA ASP A 25 3.45 -0.68 -26.30
C ASP A 25 3.65 0.84 -26.25
N SER A 26 3.31 1.54 -27.33
CA SER A 26 3.35 3.00 -27.44
C SER A 26 2.15 3.69 -26.80
N GLY A 27 1.09 2.94 -26.48
CA GLY A 27 -0.17 3.47 -25.96
C GLY A 27 -1.16 3.87 -27.05
N GLU A 28 -0.93 3.45 -28.30
CA GLU A 28 -1.89 3.70 -29.38
C GLU A 28 -3.19 2.92 -29.11
N LEU A 29 -4.32 3.62 -29.20
CA LEU A 29 -5.64 3.07 -28.91
C LEU A 29 -6.33 2.60 -30.21
N SER A 30 -6.57 1.30 -30.30
CA SER A 30 -7.33 0.66 -31.38
C SER A 30 -8.69 0.17 -30.88
N PHE A 31 -9.75 0.91 -31.15
CA PHE A 31 -11.10 0.58 -30.69
C PHE A 31 -11.73 -0.56 -31.51
N VAL A 32 -12.09 -1.65 -30.82
CA VAL A 32 -12.95 -2.72 -31.36
C VAL A 32 -14.42 -2.34 -31.18
N GLN A 33 -14.74 -1.73 -30.03
CA GLN A 33 -16.06 -1.21 -29.71
C GLN A 33 -15.91 0.12 -28.98
N GLN A 34 -16.74 1.10 -29.34
CA GLN A 34 -16.76 2.43 -28.73
C GLN A 34 -18.18 3.00 -28.68
N PRO A 35 -18.44 4.02 -27.83
CA PRO A 35 -19.71 4.74 -27.80
C PRO A 35 -20.11 5.28 -29.19
N SER A 36 -21.40 5.49 -29.43
CA SER A 36 -21.88 6.02 -30.71
C SER A 36 -21.78 7.54 -30.83
N GLY A 37 -21.89 8.27 -29.72
CA GLY A 37 -21.80 9.72 -29.68
C GLY A 37 -20.35 10.23 -29.66
N GLN A 38 -20.12 11.40 -30.26
CA GLN A 38 -18.78 11.98 -30.38
C GLN A 38 -18.23 12.42 -29.02
N THR A 39 -19.05 13.09 -28.22
CA THR A 39 -18.66 13.55 -26.87
C THR A 39 -18.20 12.39 -26.00
N GLU A 40 -18.92 11.27 -26.00
CA GLU A 40 -18.59 10.08 -25.22
C GLU A 40 -17.33 9.39 -25.74
N ARG A 41 -17.06 9.44 -27.06
CA ARG A 41 -15.80 8.94 -27.64
C ARG A 41 -14.61 9.79 -27.22
N ASP A 42 -14.76 11.11 -27.24
CA ASP A 42 -13.69 12.04 -26.85
C ASP A 42 -13.38 11.87 -25.35
N GLN A 43 -14.42 11.79 -24.51
CA GLN A 43 -14.29 11.49 -23.08
C GLN A 43 -13.62 10.13 -22.81
N LEU A 44 -14.04 9.07 -23.51
CA LEU A 44 -13.42 7.75 -23.39
C LEU A 44 -11.95 7.77 -23.81
N THR A 45 -11.63 8.41 -24.93
CA THR A 45 -10.27 8.49 -25.48
C THR A 45 -9.36 9.27 -24.53
N GLN A 46 -9.81 10.42 -24.04
CA GLN A 46 -9.08 11.21 -23.05
C GLN A 46 -8.84 10.44 -21.76
N ALA A 47 -9.89 9.79 -21.22
CA ALA A 47 -9.77 8.98 -20.02
C ALA A 47 -8.77 7.83 -20.21
N LEU A 48 -8.84 7.10 -21.33
CA LEU A 48 -7.91 6.01 -21.62
C LEU A 48 -6.46 6.50 -21.75
N HIS A 49 -6.20 7.60 -22.45
CA HIS A 49 -4.83 8.14 -22.57
C HIS A 49 -4.22 8.53 -21.22
N LEU A 50 -5.04 8.96 -20.27
CA LEU A 50 -4.57 9.33 -18.93
C LEU A 50 -4.49 8.14 -17.97
N SER A 51 -5.22 7.05 -18.25
CA SER A 51 -5.26 5.87 -17.38
C SER A 51 -4.27 4.77 -17.77
N VAL A 52 -3.78 4.80 -19.00
CA VAL A 52 -2.99 3.72 -19.58
C VAL A 52 -1.51 4.05 -19.42
N ALA A 53 -0.82 3.27 -18.60
CA ALA A 53 0.64 3.33 -18.53
C ALA A 53 1.28 2.96 -19.88
N VAL A 54 2.43 3.52 -20.21
CA VAL A 54 3.17 3.22 -21.45
C VAL A 54 4.65 3.02 -21.14
N GLY A 55 5.39 2.38 -22.06
CA GLY A 55 6.83 2.19 -21.91
C GLY A 55 7.23 1.53 -20.59
N GLU A 56 8.12 2.17 -19.83
CA GLU A 56 8.64 1.66 -18.56
C GLU A 56 7.58 1.59 -17.45
N GLN A 57 6.61 2.51 -17.42
CA GLN A 57 5.51 2.45 -16.45
C GLN A 57 4.64 1.21 -16.70
N TRP A 58 4.36 0.88 -17.97
CA TRP A 58 3.63 -0.34 -18.29
C TRP A 58 4.40 -1.59 -17.84
N ALA A 59 5.72 -1.60 -18.03
CA ALA A 59 6.56 -2.69 -17.57
C ALA A 59 6.51 -2.84 -16.05
N GLN A 60 6.59 -1.75 -15.30
CA GLN A 60 6.48 -1.74 -13.84
C GLN A 60 5.10 -2.24 -13.38
N GLU A 61 4.01 -1.71 -13.93
CA GLU A 61 2.65 -2.14 -13.57
C GLU A 61 2.45 -3.64 -13.82
N TYR A 62 2.77 -4.12 -15.02
CA TYR A 62 2.59 -5.53 -15.36
C TYR A 62 3.41 -6.46 -14.47
N ARG A 63 4.67 -6.10 -14.19
CA ARG A 63 5.55 -6.93 -13.35
C ARG A 63 5.08 -6.94 -11.90
N THR A 64 4.57 -5.81 -11.40
CA THR A 64 3.95 -5.75 -10.08
C THR A 64 2.72 -6.65 -10.02
N ASP A 65 1.80 -6.56 -11.00
CA ASP A 65 0.62 -7.44 -11.09
C ASP A 65 1.01 -8.92 -11.22
N TYR A 66 2.08 -9.21 -11.96
CA TYR A 66 2.60 -10.58 -12.13
C TYR A 66 3.11 -11.15 -10.80
N VAL A 67 3.83 -10.34 -10.02
CA VAL A 67 4.33 -10.70 -8.69
C VAL A 67 3.17 -10.88 -7.71
N MET A 68 2.23 -9.94 -7.67
CA MET A 68 1.03 -10.00 -6.84
C MET A 68 0.13 -11.22 -7.15
N ALA A 69 0.22 -11.77 -8.36
CA ALA A 69 -0.44 -13.01 -8.75
C ALA A 69 0.30 -14.28 -8.28
N GLY A 70 1.39 -14.16 -7.52
CA GLY A 70 2.18 -15.28 -6.99
C GLY A 70 2.91 -16.09 -8.07
N LEU A 71 3.16 -15.48 -9.24
CA LEU A 71 3.74 -16.17 -10.40
C LEU A 71 5.27 -16.29 -10.42
N PRO A 72 6.08 -15.44 -9.76
CA PRO A 72 7.52 -15.65 -9.69
C PRO A 72 7.87 -17.02 -9.11
N GLN A 73 8.82 -17.73 -9.74
CA GLN A 73 9.30 -19.03 -9.25
C GLN A 73 10.41 -18.87 -8.20
N GLU A 74 11.08 -17.73 -8.21
CA GLU A 74 12.23 -17.42 -7.37
C GLU A 74 12.04 -16.04 -6.72
N ARG A 75 12.72 -15.83 -5.60
CA ARG A 75 12.70 -14.56 -4.87
C ARG A 75 13.43 -13.49 -5.68
N LEU A 76 12.73 -12.44 -6.08
CA LEU A 76 13.28 -11.28 -6.77
C LEU A 76 14.03 -10.36 -5.79
N THR A 77 15.33 -10.18 -5.98
CA THR A 77 16.17 -9.35 -5.09
C THR A 77 16.74 -8.13 -5.80
N THR A 78 17.01 -8.24 -7.10
CA THR A 78 17.66 -7.21 -7.91
C THR A 78 16.73 -6.68 -9.00
N ARG A 79 17.11 -5.54 -9.61
CA ARG A 79 16.42 -5.01 -10.78
C ARG A 79 16.47 -6.00 -11.94
N GLU A 80 17.61 -6.65 -12.14
CA GLU A 80 17.83 -7.65 -13.19
C GLU A 80 16.90 -8.85 -13.04
N ASP A 81 16.60 -9.30 -11.81
CA ASP A 81 15.65 -10.39 -11.57
C ASP A 81 14.24 -10.01 -12.03
N VAL A 82 13.80 -8.81 -11.67
CA VAL A 82 12.48 -8.28 -12.07
C VAL A 82 12.43 -8.08 -13.59
N GLU A 83 13.52 -7.61 -14.20
CA GLU A 83 13.58 -7.35 -15.64
C GLU A 83 13.51 -8.63 -16.50
N GLN A 84 13.86 -9.79 -15.95
CA GLN A 84 13.67 -11.08 -16.62
C GLN A 84 12.20 -11.46 -16.80
N ILE A 85 11.27 -10.85 -16.06
CA ILE A 85 9.83 -11.03 -16.26
C ILE A 85 9.45 -10.35 -17.58
N PRO A 86 9.01 -11.12 -18.59
CA PRO A 86 8.71 -10.57 -19.90
C PRO A 86 7.42 -9.75 -19.86
N VAL A 87 7.42 -8.60 -20.51
CA VAL A 87 6.26 -7.69 -20.54
C VAL A 87 5.51 -7.85 -21.87
N PRO A 88 4.19 -8.10 -21.86
CA PRO A 88 3.43 -8.26 -23.09
C PRO A 88 3.25 -6.91 -23.78
N THR A 89 3.42 -6.91 -25.11
CA THR A 89 3.34 -5.70 -25.95
C THR A 89 1.91 -5.30 -26.31
N ARG A 90 0.93 -6.18 -26.09
CA ARG A 90 -0.47 -5.91 -26.41
C ARG A 90 -1.35 -6.10 -25.18
N ARG A 91 -2.28 -5.17 -25.04
CA ARG A 91 -3.28 -5.15 -23.97
C ARG A 91 -4.67 -4.99 -24.55
N ARG A 92 -5.66 -5.53 -23.85
CA ARG A 92 -7.07 -5.43 -24.21
C ARG A 92 -7.86 -5.09 -22.97
N TRP A 93 -8.55 -3.96 -23.02
CA TRP A 93 -9.44 -3.52 -21.94
C TRP A 93 -10.87 -3.59 -22.42
N VAL A 94 -11.72 -4.18 -21.59
CA VAL A 94 -13.17 -4.26 -21.82
C VAL A 94 -13.87 -3.63 -20.61
N GLY A 95 -14.81 -2.75 -20.87
CA GLY A 95 -15.44 -1.98 -19.80
C GLY A 95 -16.67 -1.21 -20.26
N ASP A 96 -17.05 -0.24 -19.43
CA ASP A 96 -18.16 0.66 -19.66
C ASP A 96 -17.76 2.10 -19.28
N LEU A 97 -18.06 3.07 -20.15
CA LEU A 97 -18.09 4.48 -19.77
C LEU A 97 -19.44 4.75 -19.09
N ALA A 98 -19.40 5.03 -17.79
CA ALA A 98 -20.57 5.23 -16.95
C ALA A 98 -20.81 6.71 -16.67
N ILE A 99 -21.94 7.24 -17.16
CA ILE A 99 -22.37 8.61 -16.94
C ILE A 99 -23.50 8.60 -15.91
N TRP A 100 -23.22 9.08 -14.70
CA TRP A 100 -24.19 9.11 -13.61
C TRP A 100 -25.10 10.34 -13.68
N PRO A 101 -26.40 10.22 -13.38
CA PRO A 101 -27.21 11.40 -13.10
C PRO A 101 -26.65 12.10 -11.84
N SER A 102 -26.73 13.43 -11.80
CA SER A 102 -26.16 14.27 -10.73
C SER A 102 -26.36 13.68 -9.32
N GLY A 103 -25.26 13.48 -8.58
CA GLY A 103 -25.27 12.90 -7.23
C GLY A 103 -23.93 12.27 -6.82
N VAL A 104 -23.77 11.97 -5.53
CA VAL A 104 -22.57 11.34 -4.98
C VAL A 104 -22.55 9.85 -5.32
N ARG A 105 -21.55 9.43 -6.08
CA ARG A 105 -21.20 8.03 -6.34
C ARG A 105 -20.20 7.56 -5.29
N ASN A 106 -20.27 6.29 -4.90
CA ASN A 106 -19.15 5.62 -4.24
C ASN A 106 -18.35 4.87 -5.31
N PRO A 107 -17.19 5.40 -5.76
CA PRO A 107 -16.38 4.72 -6.76
C PRO A 107 -15.84 3.39 -6.21
N SER A 108 -15.68 2.40 -7.09
CA SER A 108 -14.88 1.22 -6.81
C SER A 108 -13.43 1.47 -7.20
N ALA A 109 -12.51 0.71 -6.61
CA ALA A 109 -11.07 0.86 -6.84
C ALA A 109 -10.65 0.71 -8.31
N SER A 110 -11.45 0.06 -9.15
CA SER A 110 -11.18 -0.13 -10.59
C SER A 110 -11.76 0.96 -11.48
N ASP A 111 -12.42 1.97 -10.92
CA ASP A 111 -13.00 3.06 -11.70
C ASP A 111 -12.04 4.24 -11.85
N VAL A 112 -11.91 4.73 -13.08
CA VAL A 112 -11.14 5.95 -13.35
C VAL A 112 -12.09 7.11 -13.62
N LYS A 113 -11.91 8.23 -12.93
CA LYS A 113 -12.72 9.43 -13.18
C LYS A 113 -12.34 10.04 -14.53
N VAL A 114 -13.31 10.43 -15.33
CA VAL A 114 -13.03 11.16 -16.58
C VAL A 114 -12.75 12.63 -16.25
N PRO A 115 -11.58 13.17 -16.60
CA PRO A 115 -11.22 14.55 -16.28
C PRO A 115 -12.17 15.57 -16.91
N GLY A 116 -12.35 16.70 -16.22
CA GLY A 116 -13.27 17.75 -16.65
C GLY A 116 -14.76 17.37 -16.59
N THR A 117 -15.10 16.24 -15.97
CA THR A 117 -16.50 15.82 -15.76
C THR A 117 -16.80 15.59 -14.28
N ASP A 118 -18.02 15.94 -13.87
CA ASP A 118 -18.45 15.78 -12.48
C ASP A 118 -18.94 14.36 -12.18
N ASN A 119 -19.40 13.65 -13.20
CA ASN A 119 -20.25 12.46 -13.06
C ASN A 119 -19.91 11.32 -14.04
N THR A 120 -18.80 11.40 -14.78
CA THR A 120 -18.43 10.38 -15.77
C THR A 120 -17.21 9.60 -15.32
N TRP A 121 -17.31 8.27 -15.43
CA TRP A 121 -16.30 7.32 -14.94
C TRP A 121 -16.08 6.20 -15.95
N LEU A 122 -14.84 5.75 -16.06
CA LEU A 122 -14.44 4.56 -16.81
C LEU A 122 -14.43 3.36 -15.86
N HIS A 123 -15.33 2.41 -16.09
CA HIS A 123 -15.35 1.15 -15.34
C HIS A 123 -14.70 0.05 -16.17
N VAL A 124 -13.53 -0.43 -15.74
CA VAL A 124 -12.83 -1.53 -16.42
C VAL A 124 -13.27 -2.86 -15.82
N ARG A 125 -13.89 -3.72 -16.64
CA ARG A 125 -14.36 -5.05 -16.21
C ARG A 125 -13.29 -6.11 -16.34
N THR A 126 -12.54 -6.08 -17.44
CA THR A 126 -11.46 -7.03 -17.67
C THR A 126 -10.26 -6.33 -18.29
N ARG A 127 -9.07 -6.75 -17.83
CA ARG A 127 -7.78 -6.42 -18.40
C ARG A 127 -7.15 -7.74 -18.87
N GLN A 128 -6.80 -7.79 -20.15
CA GLN A 128 -6.14 -8.94 -20.75
C GLN A 128 -4.85 -8.48 -21.43
N HIS A 129 -3.91 -9.40 -21.54
CA HIS A 129 -2.58 -9.16 -22.07
C HIS A 129 -2.23 -10.28 -23.05
N ALA A 130 -1.43 -9.97 -24.06
CA ALA A 130 -0.94 -10.99 -24.98
C ALA A 130 0.43 -10.61 -25.52
N PHE A 131 1.35 -11.57 -25.48
CA PHE A 131 2.57 -11.49 -26.29
C PHE A 131 2.23 -11.62 -27.79
N GLU A 132 3.19 -11.28 -28.63
CA GLU A 132 3.05 -11.39 -30.08
C GLU A 132 2.66 -12.82 -30.46
N ASN A 133 1.60 -12.97 -31.26
CA ASN A 133 1.07 -14.26 -31.73
C ASN A 133 0.59 -15.23 -30.62
N GLN A 134 0.44 -14.77 -29.38
CA GLN A 134 -0.13 -15.57 -28.29
C GLN A 134 -1.61 -15.24 -28.02
N ALA A 135 -2.28 -16.15 -27.31
CA ALA A 135 -3.65 -15.95 -26.87
C ALA A 135 -3.72 -14.86 -25.78
N TRP A 136 -4.88 -14.21 -25.69
CA TRP A 136 -5.17 -13.27 -24.61
C TRP A 136 -5.29 -14.02 -23.28
N THR A 137 -4.54 -13.56 -22.29
CA THR A 137 -4.58 -14.08 -20.92
C THR A 137 -4.91 -12.95 -19.95
N GLN A 138 -5.45 -13.33 -18.79
CA GLN A 138 -5.70 -12.42 -17.67
C GLN A 138 -4.95 -12.96 -16.47
N LEU A 139 -4.16 -12.12 -15.81
CA LEU A 139 -3.52 -12.47 -14.54
C LEU A 139 -4.62 -12.77 -13.51
N GLN A 140 -4.50 -13.92 -12.85
CA GLN A 140 -5.41 -14.29 -11.77
C GLN A 140 -4.84 -13.68 -10.50
N VAL A 141 -5.34 -12.52 -10.11
CA VAL A 141 -4.98 -11.88 -8.85
C VAL A 141 -5.80 -12.54 -7.73
N PRO A 142 -5.19 -12.92 -6.59
CA PRO A 142 -5.94 -13.44 -5.44
C PRO A 142 -7.10 -12.51 -5.07
N GLU A 143 -8.23 -13.08 -4.66
CA GLU A 143 -9.36 -12.28 -4.16
C GLU A 143 -9.05 -11.65 -2.80
N ASN A 144 -8.13 -12.26 -2.04
CA ASN A 144 -7.66 -11.74 -0.76
C ASN A 144 -6.50 -10.74 -0.98
N VAL A 145 -6.72 -9.50 -0.53
CA VAL A 145 -5.73 -8.41 -0.60
C VAL A 145 -4.49 -8.72 0.23
N GLU A 146 -4.64 -9.35 1.41
CA GLU A 146 -3.51 -9.73 2.27
C GLU A 146 -2.62 -10.77 1.60
N GLU A 147 -3.22 -11.76 0.93
CA GLU A 147 -2.48 -12.77 0.19
C GLU A 147 -1.74 -12.15 -1.00
N MET A 148 -2.42 -11.26 -1.74
CA MET A 148 -1.85 -10.52 -2.85
C MET A 148 -0.63 -9.67 -2.42
N LEU A 149 -0.77 -8.94 -1.29
CA LEU A 149 0.31 -8.13 -0.73
C LEU A 149 1.43 -9.00 -0.14
N GLY A 150 1.10 -10.14 0.47
CA GLY A 150 2.08 -11.11 0.97
C GLY A 150 3.01 -11.62 -0.14
N TYR A 151 2.47 -11.93 -1.33
CA TYR A 151 3.29 -12.29 -2.49
C TYR A 151 4.20 -11.16 -2.96
N LEU A 152 3.83 -9.89 -2.74
CA LEU A 152 4.65 -8.76 -3.12
C LEU A 152 5.76 -8.50 -2.09
N PHE A 153 5.41 -8.49 -0.79
CA PHE A 153 6.33 -8.16 0.31
C PHE A 153 7.43 -9.19 0.55
N GLN A 154 7.27 -10.44 0.10
CA GLN A 154 8.34 -11.44 0.14
C GLN A 154 9.55 -11.08 -0.75
N HIS A 155 9.44 -10.10 -1.66
CA HIS A 155 10.49 -9.76 -2.62
C HIS A 155 11.24 -8.47 -2.24
N PRO A 156 12.54 -8.54 -1.89
CA PRO A 156 13.35 -7.37 -1.60
C PRO A 156 13.41 -6.35 -2.74
N ALA A 157 13.20 -6.80 -3.99
CA ALA A 157 13.13 -5.92 -5.15
C ALA A 157 12.03 -4.84 -5.06
N LEU A 158 11.04 -5.00 -4.18
CA LEU A 158 10.00 -3.99 -3.91
C LEU A 158 10.58 -2.69 -3.31
N GLN A 159 11.66 -2.80 -2.53
CA GLN A 159 12.32 -1.67 -1.88
C GLN A 159 13.29 -0.93 -2.82
N LEU A 160 13.44 -1.39 -4.06
CA LEU A 160 14.33 -0.75 -5.03
C LEU A 160 13.68 0.51 -5.59
N GLU A 161 14.38 1.63 -5.46
CA GLU A 161 13.94 2.89 -6.03
C GLU A 161 14.19 2.98 -7.55
N GLY A 162 13.45 3.88 -8.18
CA GLY A 162 13.72 4.39 -9.51
C GLY A 162 15.05 5.13 -9.61
N GLU A 163 15.67 5.12 -10.81
CA GLU A 163 16.88 5.92 -11.05
C GLU A 163 16.52 7.40 -11.14
N ALA A 164 17.11 8.24 -10.28
CA ALA A 164 16.94 9.69 -10.35
C ALA A 164 17.57 10.28 -11.62
N VAL A 165 16.74 10.96 -12.42
CA VAL A 165 17.15 11.54 -13.71
C VAL A 165 17.27 13.06 -13.67
N ALA A 166 16.48 13.72 -12.82
CA ALA A 166 16.49 15.17 -12.70
C ALA A 166 16.01 15.62 -11.31
N ARG A 167 16.42 16.82 -10.91
CA ARG A 167 15.95 17.51 -9.72
C ARG A 167 15.62 18.95 -10.08
N TYR A 168 14.43 19.39 -9.73
CA TYR A 168 13.96 20.75 -10.00
C TYR A 168 13.42 21.39 -8.74
N ARG A 169 13.87 22.61 -8.48
CA ARG A 169 13.32 23.43 -7.42
C ARG A 169 12.27 24.37 -7.99
N ALA A 170 11.03 24.20 -7.55
CA ALA A 170 9.95 25.13 -7.80
C ALA A 170 9.95 26.24 -6.75
N GLU A 171 9.75 27.48 -7.17
CA GLU A 171 9.44 28.60 -6.29
C GLU A 171 8.19 29.30 -6.82
N GLN A 172 7.12 29.29 -6.01
CA GLN A 172 5.86 29.94 -6.33
C GLN A 172 5.66 31.11 -5.38
N VAL A 173 5.41 32.30 -5.92
CA VAL A 173 4.98 33.44 -5.12
C VAL A 173 3.46 33.54 -5.14
N ARG A 174 2.88 34.15 -4.10
CA ARG A 174 1.42 34.27 -3.92
C ARG A 174 0.72 35.00 -5.09
N GLY A 175 1.47 35.79 -5.87
CA GLY A 175 1.00 36.41 -7.10
C GLY A 175 0.78 35.44 -8.27
N GLY A 176 1.10 34.15 -8.11
CA GLY A 176 0.92 33.10 -9.12
C GLY A 176 2.11 32.90 -10.06
N GLU A 177 3.16 33.71 -9.93
CA GLU A 177 4.42 33.50 -10.65
C GLU A 177 5.15 32.28 -10.08
N LEU A 178 5.53 31.38 -10.97
CA LEU A 178 6.23 30.13 -10.68
C LEU A 178 7.56 30.13 -11.45
N THR A 179 8.63 29.81 -10.74
CA THR A 179 9.98 29.74 -11.32
C THR A 179 10.62 28.40 -10.97
N TRP A 180 11.46 27.92 -11.88
CA TRP A 180 12.13 26.63 -11.76
C TRP A 180 13.65 26.76 -11.85
N LEU A 181 14.35 26.01 -11.00
CA LEU A 181 15.80 25.94 -10.99
C LEU A 181 16.29 24.49 -10.85
N PRO A 182 17.02 23.94 -11.85
CA PRO A 182 17.26 24.49 -13.18
C PRO A 182 15.96 24.65 -13.98
N GLU A 183 16.02 25.37 -15.10
CA GLU A 183 14.86 25.52 -16.00
C GLU A 183 14.53 24.17 -16.67
N PRO A 184 13.27 23.69 -16.57
CA PRO A 184 12.90 22.39 -17.11
C PRO A 184 12.82 22.43 -18.64
N PRO A 185 12.99 21.26 -19.31
CA PRO A 185 12.74 21.12 -20.73
C PRO A 185 11.38 21.67 -21.14
N GLU A 186 11.31 22.31 -22.31
CA GLU A 186 10.07 22.94 -22.80
C GLU A 186 8.89 21.96 -22.86
N ALA A 187 9.15 20.71 -23.26
CA ALA A 187 8.14 19.66 -23.33
C ALA A 187 7.52 19.30 -21.96
N GLN A 188 8.30 19.39 -20.87
CA GLN A 188 7.88 19.02 -19.52
C GLN A 188 7.31 20.21 -18.74
N ARG A 189 7.55 21.44 -19.20
CA ARG A 189 7.29 22.64 -18.42
C ARG A 189 5.85 22.75 -17.99
N GLU A 190 4.90 22.60 -18.91
CA GLU A 190 3.47 22.75 -18.61
C GLU A 190 3.00 21.75 -17.55
N ALA A 191 3.41 20.48 -17.67
CA ALA A 191 3.07 19.42 -16.72
C ALA A 191 3.69 19.68 -15.34
N LEU A 192 4.98 20.04 -15.28
CA LEU A 192 5.64 20.41 -14.02
C LEU A 192 4.98 21.64 -13.39
N ASP A 193 4.64 22.64 -14.20
CA ASP A 193 3.95 23.85 -13.76
C ASP A 193 2.58 23.58 -13.14
N ALA A 194 1.82 22.63 -13.69
CA ALA A 194 0.56 22.17 -13.10
C ALA A 194 0.82 21.44 -11.77
N LEU A 195 1.77 20.50 -11.77
CA LEU A 195 2.15 19.71 -10.61
C LEU A 195 2.60 20.58 -9.43
N ALA A 196 3.46 21.57 -9.65
CA ALA A 196 3.91 22.46 -8.59
C ALA A 196 2.78 23.35 -8.04
N ARG A 197 1.82 23.74 -8.90
CA ARG A 197 0.64 24.50 -8.45
C ARG A 197 -0.30 23.64 -7.64
N GLU A 198 -0.50 22.39 -8.03
CA GLU A 198 -1.27 21.41 -7.24
C GLU A 198 -0.59 21.19 -5.87
N TRP A 199 0.72 20.94 -5.86
CA TRP A 199 1.50 20.73 -4.64
C TRP A 199 1.52 21.94 -3.69
N HIS A 200 1.53 23.17 -4.23
CA HIS A 200 1.54 24.39 -3.41
C HIS A 200 0.15 24.95 -3.11
N GLY A 201 -0.89 24.49 -3.81
CA GLY A 201 -2.20 25.10 -3.86
C GLY A 201 -2.34 26.14 -4.98
N GLU A 202 -3.55 26.26 -5.52
CA GLU A 202 -3.92 27.21 -6.57
C GLU A 202 -4.58 28.47 -6.01
N THR A 203 -5.20 28.36 -4.83
CA THR A 203 -5.93 29.45 -4.18
C THR A 203 -5.26 29.91 -2.89
N ALA A 204 -5.56 31.14 -2.47
CA ALA A 204 -5.06 31.66 -1.19
C ALA A 204 -5.54 30.88 0.03
N GLN A 205 -6.67 30.17 -0.07
CA GLN A 205 -7.20 29.31 0.97
C GLN A 205 -6.41 28.00 1.03
N GLU A 206 -6.21 27.33 -0.12
CA GLU A 206 -5.39 26.12 -0.21
C GLU A 206 -3.96 26.36 0.27
N TRP A 207 -3.37 27.52 -0.02
CA TRP A 207 -2.07 27.91 0.51
C TRP A 207 -2.04 27.97 2.03
N ALA A 208 -3.09 28.52 2.64
CA ALA A 208 -3.19 28.64 4.09
C ALA A 208 -3.38 27.26 4.73
N ASP A 209 -4.23 26.43 4.13
CA ASP A 209 -4.54 25.09 4.61
C ASP A 209 -3.32 24.16 4.52
N LEU A 210 -2.65 24.11 3.36
CA LEU A 210 -1.41 23.33 3.17
C LEU A 210 -0.26 23.83 4.06
N HIS A 211 -0.18 25.14 4.30
CA HIS A 211 0.83 25.70 5.19
C HIS A 211 0.61 25.27 6.64
N ALA A 212 -0.64 25.36 7.12
CA ALA A 212 -1.01 24.92 8.47
C ALA A 212 -0.80 23.40 8.62
N GLU A 213 -1.20 22.60 7.63
CA GLU A 213 -0.99 21.16 7.59
C GLU A 213 0.50 20.80 7.73
N ARG A 214 1.36 21.41 6.92
CA ARG A 214 2.82 21.16 6.96
C ARG A 214 3.49 21.67 8.23
N LEU A 215 2.89 22.62 8.95
CA LEU A 215 3.34 23.03 10.28
C LEU A 215 2.74 22.19 11.41
N ASN A 216 1.80 21.28 11.10
CA ASN A 216 0.98 20.57 12.07
C ASN A 216 0.22 21.52 13.01
N GLU A 217 -0.36 22.58 12.44
CA GLU A 217 -1.16 23.60 13.13
C GLU A 217 -2.63 23.59 12.64
N GLU A 218 -3.57 24.09 13.45
CA GLU A 218 -4.96 24.22 13.01
C GLU A 218 -5.10 25.31 11.91
N PRO A 219 -5.95 25.08 10.89
CA PRO A 219 -6.20 26.06 9.85
C PRO A 219 -6.60 27.43 10.40
N GLY A 220 -5.91 28.48 9.93
CA GLY A 220 -6.18 29.87 10.30
C GLY A 220 -5.45 30.38 11.55
N LEU A 221 -4.60 29.56 12.19
CA LEU A 221 -3.69 30.01 13.25
C LEU A 221 -2.37 30.56 12.71
N SER A 222 -1.89 30.07 11.57
CA SER A 222 -0.63 30.45 10.94
C SER A 222 -0.79 31.63 9.96
N GLU A 223 0.25 32.46 9.83
CA GLU A 223 0.29 33.48 8.77
C GLU A 223 0.44 32.83 7.39
N VAL A 224 -0.34 33.28 6.41
CA VAL A 224 -0.27 32.73 5.05
C VAL A 224 1.04 33.16 4.37
N PRO A 225 1.85 32.22 3.85
CA PRO A 225 3.13 32.54 3.23
C PRO A 225 2.97 33.39 1.96
N GLN A 226 3.99 34.20 1.69
CA GLN A 226 4.12 35.01 0.47
C GLN A 226 4.80 34.22 -0.66
N ALA A 227 5.61 33.22 -0.32
CA ALA A 227 6.23 32.32 -1.27
C ALA A 227 6.39 30.90 -0.68
N LEU A 228 6.32 29.91 -1.56
CA LEU A 228 6.55 28.49 -1.30
C LEU A 228 7.67 27.99 -2.21
N ARG A 229 8.49 27.08 -1.69
CA ARG A 229 9.61 26.52 -2.43
C ARG A 229 9.77 25.04 -2.11
N SER A 230 9.79 24.23 -3.16
CA SER A 230 9.78 22.78 -3.05
C SER A 230 10.78 22.19 -4.02
N MET A 231 11.51 21.16 -3.59
CA MET A 231 12.33 20.34 -4.49
C MET A 231 11.51 19.13 -4.95
N PHE A 232 11.58 18.86 -6.25
CA PHE A 232 11.02 17.67 -6.88
C PHE A 232 12.13 16.86 -7.54
N GLU A 233 12.19 15.57 -7.24
CA GLU A 233 13.06 14.61 -7.88
C GLU A 233 12.26 13.79 -8.89
N LEU A 234 12.73 13.75 -10.13
CA LEU A 234 12.16 12.92 -11.19
C LEU A 234 12.99 11.65 -11.29
N ARG A 235 12.31 10.51 -11.27
CA ARG A 235 12.92 9.18 -11.36
C ARG A 235 12.33 8.41 -12.54
N LYS A 236 13.12 7.52 -13.13
CA LYS A 236 12.51 6.43 -13.92
C LYS A 236 11.69 5.54 -13.00
N PRO A 237 10.66 4.86 -13.50
CA PRO A 237 9.93 3.90 -12.70
C PRO A 237 10.83 2.88 -11.98
N ALA A 238 10.54 2.63 -10.71
CA ALA A 238 11.10 1.51 -9.98
C ALA A 238 10.79 0.16 -10.69
N PRO A 239 11.55 -0.92 -10.45
CA PRO A 239 11.28 -2.22 -11.09
C PRO A 239 9.89 -2.76 -10.76
N LEU A 240 9.47 -2.57 -9.50
CA LEU A 240 8.14 -2.85 -8.98
C LEU A 240 7.54 -1.55 -8.43
N ARG A 241 6.22 -1.44 -8.47
CA ARG A 241 5.51 -0.27 -7.94
C ARG A 241 5.48 -0.33 -6.41
N SER A 242 5.95 0.73 -5.76
CA SER A 242 5.78 0.90 -4.32
C SER A 242 4.36 1.32 -3.97
N PHE A 243 3.81 0.71 -2.92
CA PHE A 243 2.53 1.10 -2.32
C PHE A 243 2.71 1.97 -1.07
N VAL A 244 3.89 1.93 -0.46
CA VAL A 244 4.22 2.67 0.76
C VAL A 244 4.65 4.09 0.43
N ALA A 245 5.44 4.25 -0.63
CA ALA A 245 5.91 5.54 -1.12
C ALA A 245 5.54 5.70 -2.60
N PRO A 246 4.24 5.85 -2.94
CA PRO A 246 3.84 6.08 -4.32
C PRO A 246 4.37 7.44 -4.81
N PRO A 247 4.67 7.59 -6.11
CA PRO A 247 5.00 8.89 -6.66
C PRO A 247 3.82 9.86 -6.49
N PHE A 248 4.13 11.15 -6.31
CA PHE A 248 3.11 12.19 -6.23
C PHE A 248 2.35 12.30 -7.56
N ASP A 249 3.08 12.29 -8.67
CA ASP A 249 2.52 12.31 -10.02
C ASP A 249 3.56 11.76 -11.02
N THR A 250 3.21 11.78 -12.31
CA THR A 250 4.09 11.36 -13.40
C THR A 250 4.16 12.41 -14.51
N VAL A 251 5.36 12.65 -15.04
CA VAL A 251 5.61 13.60 -16.14
C VAL A 251 6.45 12.93 -17.21
N ASP A 252 5.92 12.82 -18.43
CA ASP A 252 6.58 12.14 -19.56
C ASP A 252 7.07 10.72 -19.23
N GLY A 253 6.30 9.98 -18.42
CA GLY A 253 6.64 8.62 -17.99
C GLY A 253 7.63 8.54 -16.82
N LEU A 254 8.11 9.68 -16.31
CA LEU A 254 8.94 9.76 -15.11
C LEU A 254 8.06 9.93 -13.87
N GLU A 255 8.43 9.27 -12.79
CA GLU A 255 7.81 9.40 -11.48
C GLU A 255 8.34 10.65 -10.77
N VAL A 256 7.44 11.46 -10.20
CA VAL A 256 7.80 12.71 -9.51
C VAL A 256 7.64 12.55 -7.99
N PHE A 257 8.71 12.82 -7.26
CA PHE A 257 8.76 12.75 -5.80
C PHE A 257 9.11 14.13 -5.21
N PRO A 258 8.22 14.74 -4.41
CA PRO A 258 8.56 15.87 -3.57
C PRO A 258 9.59 15.44 -2.53
N VAL A 259 10.69 16.19 -2.38
CA VAL A 259 11.71 15.91 -1.38
C VAL A 259 11.33 16.62 -0.08
N GLU A 260 10.80 15.89 0.90
CA GLU A 260 10.23 16.46 2.14
C GLU A 260 11.22 17.35 2.91
N ALA A 261 12.47 16.93 3.00
CA ALA A 261 13.53 17.70 3.65
C ALA A 261 13.90 19.02 2.95
N GLU A 262 13.42 19.24 1.73
CA GLU A 262 13.71 20.41 0.91
C GLU A 262 12.46 21.23 0.58
N GLN A 263 11.51 21.26 1.52
CA GLN A 263 10.29 22.08 1.48
C GLN A 263 10.47 23.32 2.35
N PHE A 264 10.17 24.50 1.81
CA PHE A 264 10.36 25.79 2.49
C PHE A 264 9.21 26.75 2.22
N TYR A 265 9.00 27.69 3.14
CA TYR A 265 8.10 28.81 2.99
C TYR A 265 8.78 30.14 3.34
N SER A 266 8.17 31.23 2.91
CA SER A 266 8.60 32.58 3.24
C SER A 266 7.40 33.47 3.54
N LEU A 267 7.40 34.10 4.72
CA LEU A 267 6.36 35.06 5.13
C LEU A 267 6.57 36.47 4.58
N ASP A 268 7.79 36.80 4.17
CA ASP A 268 8.20 38.12 3.66
C ASP A 268 8.64 38.09 2.18
N GLY A 269 8.71 36.90 1.58
CA GLY A 269 9.22 36.67 0.22
C GLY A 269 10.75 36.78 0.10
N GLN A 270 11.48 36.86 1.21
CA GLN A 270 12.94 37.04 1.23
C GLN A 270 13.64 36.03 2.14
N SER A 271 13.09 35.81 3.33
CA SER A 271 13.59 34.91 4.35
C SER A 271 12.89 33.56 4.23
N TRP A 272 13.67 32.49 4.11
CA TRP A 272 13.16 31.13 3.93
C TRP A 272 13.24 30.34 5.22
N GLN A 273 12.14 29.69 5.58
CA GLN A 273 12.01 28.81 6.74
C GLN A 273 11.71 27.39 6.21
N PRO A 274 12.40 26.36 6.68
CA PRO A 274 12.06 24.98 6.34
C PRO A 274 10.74 24.60 7.00
N TYR A 275 9.96 23.75 6.32
CA TYR A 275 8.91 23.01 7.03
C TYR A 275 9.55 21.97 7.95
N PRO A 276 8.91 21.64 9.09
CA PRO A 276 9.32 20.49 9.88
C PRO A 276 9.19 19.25 9.00
N VAL A 277 10.24 18.43 8.96
CA VAL A 277 10.17 17.09 8.38
C VAL A 277 9.65 16.21 9.50
N PRO A 278 8.55 15.46 9.30
CA PRO A 278 8.20 14.40 10.22
C PRO A 278 9.43 13.52 10.37
N GLU A 279 9.96 13.37 11.59
CA GLU A 279 11.03 12.41 11.79
C GLU A 279 10.47 11.07 11.30
N ALA A 280 11.18 10.41 10.37
CA ALA A 280 10.84 9.05 10.00
C ALA A 280 10.72 8.30 11.32
N ALA A 281 9.54 7.77 11.62
CA ALA A 281 9.39 6.85 12.73
C ALA A 281 10.54 5.85 12.57
N GLU A 282 11.41 5.76 13.58
CA GLU A 282 12.57 4.87 13.54
C GLU A 282 12.06 3.46 13.23
N ASP A 283 12.17 2.97 11.99
CA ASP A 283 11.90 1.60 11.54
C ASP A 283 10.76 0.83 12.25
N ASP A 284 9.68 1.51 12.66
CA ASP A 284 8.43 0.89 13.10
C ASP A 284 7.53 0.62 11.87
N GLU A 285 8.13 0.35 10.70
CA GLU A 285 7.49 0.12 9.40
C GLU A 285 6.76 -1.24 9.35
N TYR A 286 5.84 -1.43 10.28
CA TYR A 286 4.64 -2.22 10.10
C TYR A 286 3.50 -1.42 10.74
N GLY A 287 2.59 -0.96 9.89
CA GLY A 287 1.51 -0.05 10.27
C GLY A 287 0.85 -0.42 11.59
N ASP A 288 0.96 0.51 12.54
CA ASP A 288 0.06 0.77 13.66
C ASP A 288 -0.97 -0.31 14.03
N PHE A 289 -0.46 -1.48 14.45
CA PHE A 289 -1.17 -2.35 15.39
C PHE A 289 -0.99 -1.85 16.84
N ASN A 290 -0.22 -0.77 17.05
CA ASN A 290 0.22 -0.28 18.37
C ASN A 290 -0.70 0.79 18.98
N ASP A 291 -1.66 1.34 18.23
CA ASP A 291 -2.74 2.13 18.84
C ASP A 291 -3.77 1.25 19.59
N VAL A 292 -3.61 -0.07 19.57
CA VAL A 292 -4.36 -0.99 20.42
C VAL A 292 -3.57 -1.25 21.69
N GLU A 293 -4.12 -0.84 22.84
CA GLU A 293 -3.52 -1.16 24.14
C GLU A 293 -3.42 -2.69 24.27
N THR A 294 -2.21 -3.22 24.41
CA THR A 294 -1.96 -4.66 24.59
C THR A 294 -1.37 -4.94 25.96
N PHE A 295 -1.52 -6.18 26.42
CA PHE A 295 -0.81 -6.71 27.58
C PHE A 295 -0.16 -8.05 27.27
N SER A 296 0.97 -8.33 27.93
CA SER A 296 1.69 -9.58 27.75
C SER A 296 1.12 -10.69 28.63
N ALA A 297 0.63 -11.76 28.00
CA ALA A 297 0.22 -13.00 28.65
C ALA A 297 1.32 -14.07 28.50
N THR A 298 1.78 -14.62 29.62
CA THR A 298 2.71 -15.75 29.65
C THR A 298 1.94 -17.07 29.66
N VAL A 299 2.19 -17.90 28.65
CA VAL A 299 1.65 -19.27 28.54
C VAL A 299 2.79 -20.27 28.75
N TRP A 300 2.58 -21.24 29.64
CA TRP A 300 3.54 -22.29 29.96
C TRP A 300 3.13 -23.62 29.31
N SER A 301 4.12 -24.45 28.95
CA SER A 301 3.88 -25.75 28.34
C SER A 301 3.05 -26.72 29.20
N ASP A 302 3.06 -26.53 30.52
CA ASP A 302 2.25 -27.28 31.48
C ASP A 302 0.80 -26.78 31.63
N GLY A 303 0.39 -25.79 30.82
CA GLY A 303 -0.96 -25.23 30.81
C GLY A 303 -1.17 -24.11 31.82
N ARG A 304 -0.14 -23.68 32.58
CA ARG A 304 -0.25 -22.44 33.38
C ARG A 304 -0.30 -21.24 32.45
N VAL A 305 -1.12 -20.26 32.82
CA VAL A 305 -1.24 -18.98 32.11
C VAL A 305 -1.26 -17.86 33.15
N SER A 306 -0.51 -16.79 32.91
CA SER A 306 -0.41 -15.64 33.81
C SER A 306 -0.23 -14.35 33.03
N TRP A 307 -0.79 -13.25 33.53
CA TRP A 307 -0.69 -11.90 32.96
C TRP A 307 -0.77 -10.87 34.12
N PRO A 308 -0.50 -9.57 33.90
CA PRO A 308 -0.63 -8.54 34.93
C PRO A 308 -2.03 -8.48 35.53
N GLU A 309 -2.16 -8.37 36.86
CA GLU A 309 -3.45 -8.48 37.56
C GLU A 309 -4.45 -7.37 37.18
N ASP A 310 -3.96 -6.24 36.69
CA ASP A 310 -4.70 -5.05 36.28
C ASP A 310 -5.02 -5.01 34.78
N ALA A 311 -4.47 -5.92 33.98
CA ALA A 311 -4.62 -5.90 32.52
C ALA A 311 -5.98 -6.41 32.00
N LEU A 312 -6.80 -7.04 32.84
CA LEU A 312 -8.06 -7.63 32.40
C LEU A 312 -9.10 -7.66 33.52
N GLU A 313 -10.35 -7.30 33.21
CA GLU A 313 -11.44 -7.45 34.17
C GLU A 313 -11.65 -8.92 34.57
N ALA A 314 -11.98 -9.15 35.85
CA ALA A 314 -12.11 -10.50 36.42
C ALA A 314 -13.15 -11.39 35.69
N GLY A 315 -14.12 -10.80 34.99
CA GLY A 315 -15.13 -11.51 34.19
C GLY A 315 -14.58 -12.18 32.92
N HIS A 316 -13.47 -11.69 32.37
CA HIS A 316 -12.89 -12.19 31.11
C HIS A 316 -11.72 -13.16 31.32
N ALA A 317 -11.17 -13.21 32.53
CA ALA A 317 -10.00 -14.02 32.87
C ALA A 317 -10.12 -15.51 32.51
N GLU A 318 -11.28 -16.14 32.73
CA GLU A 318 -11.43 -17.56 32.42
C GLU A 318 -11.55 -17.82 30.92
N ARG A 319 -12.17 -16.90 30.19
CA ARG A 319 -12.27 -16.97 28.73
C ARG A 319 -10.89 -16.86 28.09
N LEU A 320 -10.09 -15.86 28.48
CA LEU A 320 -8.72 -15.71 27.98
C LEU A 320 -7.86 -16.95 28.26
N ARG A 321 -7.96 -17.57 29.45
CA ARG A 321 -7.24 -18.83 29.73
C ARG A 321 -7.64 -19.95 28.79
N GLN A 322 -8.93 -20.06 28.50
CA GLN A 322 -9.44 -21.07 27.58
C GLN A 322 -8.95 -20.81 26.16
N ASP A 323 -9.03 -19.57 25.69
CA ASP A 323 -8.62 -19.17 24.35
C ASP A 323 -7.10 -19.40 24.16
N LEU A 324 -6.26 -18.90 25.08
CA LEU A 324 -4.79 -19.11 25.02
C LEU A 324 -4.41 -20.60 25.08
N ARG A 325 -5.08 -21.42 25.89
CA ARG A 325 -4.81 -22.87 25.92
C ARG A 325 -5.25 -23.57 24.65
N SER A 326 -6.40 -23.17 24.10
CA SER A 326 -6.92 -23.74 22.85
C SER A 326 -6.02 -23.38 21.67
N TYR A 327 -5.54 -22.14 21.63
CA TYR A 327 -4.66 -21.61 20.59
C TYR A 327 -3.27 -22.26 20.62
N THR A 328 -2.63 -22.30 21.80
CA THR A 328 -1.25 -22.77 21.95
C THR A 328 -1.12 -24.28 22.15
N GLY A 329 -2.21 -24.98 22.47
CA GLY A 329 -2.17 -26.38 22.91
C GLY A 329 -1.56 -26.60 24.30
N ALA A 330 -1.38 -25.54 25.11
CA ALA A 330 -0.74 -25.62 26.42
C ALA A 330 -1.44 -26.63 27.36
N GLY A 331 -0.64 -27.50 27.99
CA GLY A 331 -1.12 -28.62 28.81
C GLY A 331 -1.21 -29.96 28.07
N ASP A 332 -1.10 -29.96 26.74
CA ASP A 332 -0.90 -31.14 25.90
C ASP A 332 0.51 -31.09 25.27
N PRO A 333 1.43 -32.01 25.62
CA PRO A 333 2.81 -31.99 25.11
C PRO A 333 2.92 -32.05 23.59
N ASP A 334 2.05 -32.79 22.91
CA ASP A 334 2.14 -32.98 21.45
C ASP A 334 1.57 -31.76 20.72
N ALA A 335 0.46 -31.20 21.22
CA ALA A 335 -0.12 -29.97 20.67
C ALA A 335 0.80 -28.77 20.88
N TRP A 336 1.36 -28.63 22.09
CA TRP A 336 2.33 -27.58 22.41
C TRP A 336 3.59 -27.65 21.54
N ALA A 337 4.16 -28.85 21.36
CA ALA A 337 5.34 -29.03 20.51
C ALA A 337 5.05 -28.70 19.03
N THR A 338 3.83 -28.99 18.57
CA THR A 338 3.38 -28.66 17.21
C THR A 338 3.27 -27.14 17.03
N TYR A 339 2.56 -26.46 17.93
CA TYR A 339 2.38 -25.01 17.91
C TYR A 339 3.72 -24.28 18.03
N ALA A 340 4.50 -24.56 19.08
CA ALA A 340 5.76 -23.87 19.32
C ALA A 340 6.80 -24.16 18.24
N GLY A 341 6.80 -25.37 17.65
CA GLY A 341 7.61 -25.67 16.49
C GLY A 341 7.17 -24.92 15.23
N GLY A 342 5.88 -24.57 15.11
CA GLY A 342 5.37 -23.69 14.06
C GLY A 342 5.90 -22.26 14.22
N VAL A 343 5.77 -21.70 15.43
CA VAL A 343 6.30 -20.36 15.78
C VAL A 343 7.79 -20.27 15.45
N LEU A 344 8.62 -21.18 15.96
CA LEU A 344 10.07 -21.16 15.71
C LEU A 344 10.45 -21.21 14.22
N ARG A 345 9.73 -21.98 13.41
CA ARG A 345 10.00 -22.04 11.96
C ARG A 345 9.57 -20.77 11.24
N SER A 346 8.49 -20.14 11.69
CA SER A 346 8.01 -18.87 11.12
C SER A 346 9.00 -17.74 11.33
N PHE A 347 9.65 -17.68 12.49
CA PHE A 347 10.56 -16.57 12.85
C PHE A 347 12.00 -16.76 12.38
N TYR A 348 12.52 -17.99 12.33
CA TYR A 348 13.97 -18.21 12.21
C TYR A 348 14.44 -18.95 10.94
N ASP A 349 13.61 -19.07 9.89
CA ASP A 349 13.93 -19.75 8.61
C ASP A 349 14.67 -21.10 8.82
N LEU A 350 14.06 -21.95 9.66
CA LEU A 350 14.66 -23.21 10.11
C LEU A 350 14.33 -24.39 9.16
N ASP A 351 13.99 -24.10 7.90
CA ASP A 351 13.56 -25.10 6.91
C ASP A 351 14.67 -26.10 6.53
N ASP A 352 15.93 -25.69 6.65
CA ASP A 352 17.11 -26.52 6.39
C ASP A 352 17.50 -27.44 7.56
N LEU A 353 16.96 -27.21 8.77
CA LEU A 353 17.14 -28.11 9.91
C LEU A 353 16.26 -29.35 9.73
N GLN A 354 16.77 -30.32 8.97
CA GLN A 354 16.09 -31.58 8.69
C GLN A 354 15.49 -32.21 9.95
N ALA A 355 14.15 -32.39 9.94
CA ALA A 355 13.37 -33.45 10.60
C ALA A 355 13.70 -33.82 12.07
N GLY A 356 14.47 -32.99 12.78
CA GLY A 356 14.69 -33.07 14.21
C GLY A 356 13.54 -32.38 14.93
N ALA A 357 13.06 -32.95 16.03
CA ALA A 357 12.16 -32.23 16.92
C ALA A 357 12.93 -31.04 17.49
N LEU A 358 12.59 -29.81 17.06
CA LEU A 358 13.03 -28.59 17.74
C LEU A 358 12.69 -28.76 19.24
N PRO A 359 13.59 -28.40 20.16
CA PRO A 359 13.29 -28.48 21.57
C PRO A 359 12.05 -27.60 21.83
N PRO A 360 10.96 -28.13 22.41
CA PRO A 360 9.80 -27.28 22.68
C PRO A 360 10.15 -26.28 23.80
N PRO A 361 9.88 -24.98 23.64
CA PRO A 361 10.04 -24.02 24.71
C PRO A 361 9.17 -24.40 25.92
N ARG A 362 9.57 -23.97 27.10
CA ARG A 362 8.81 -24.12 28.35
C ARG A 362 7.73 -23.06 28.51
N GLY A 363 7.88 -21.91 27.88
CA GLY A 363 6.88 -20.86 27.88
C GLY A 363 7.05 -19.91 26.71
N ILE A 364 5.95 -19.23 26.36
CA ILE A 364 5.85 -18.21 25.34
C ILE A 364 5.09 -17.02 25.95
N ARG A 365 5.55 -15.80 25.68
CA ARG A 365 4.83 -14.55 25.95
C ARG A 365 4.12 -14.12 24.68
N ILE A 366 2.86 -13.80 24.85
CA ILE A 366 1.94 -13.46 23.78
C ILE A 366 1.33 -12.09 24.10
N SER A 367 1.45 -11.13 23.20
CA SER A 367 0.76 -9.86 23.27
C SER A 367 -0.72 -10.05 22.93
N VAL A 368 -1.58 -9.60 23.84
CA VAL A 368 -3.03 -9.71 23.75
C VAL A 368 -3.65 -8.31 23.78
N PRO A 369 -4.43 -7.92 22.75
CA PRO A 369 -5.21 -6.68 22.76
C PRO A 369 -6.19 -6.62 23.93
N VAL A 370 -6.25 -5.49 24.62
CA VAL A 370 -7.21 -5.21 25.70
C VAL A 370 -8.64 -5.22 25.13
N GLU A 371 -8.83 -4.63 23.95
CA GLU A 371 -10.15 -4.48 23.30
C GLU A 371 -10.77 -5.81 22.84
N LEU A 372 -9.99 -6.89 22.76
CA LEU A 372 -10.45 -8.23 22.34
C LEU A 372 -11.69 -8.71 23.11
N TYR A 373 -11.91 -8.19 24.31
CA TYR A 373 -13.04 -8.52 25.16
C TYR A 373 -13.93 -7.34 25.57
N GLU A 374 -13.60 -6.10 25.19
CA GLU A 374 -14.28 -4.89 25.67
C GLU A 374 -15.50 -4.47 24.84
N ASP A 375 -15.61 -4.88 23.56
CA ASP A 375 -16.74 -4.43 22.71
C ASP A 375 -17.35 -5.53 21.81
N LEU A 376 -17.96 -6.55 22.42
CA LEU A 376 -18.74 -7.55 21.67
C LEU A 376 -20.17 -7.06 21.39
N ALA A 377 -20.28 -5.99 20.58
CA ALA A 377 -21.43 -5.84 19.70
C ALA A 377 -21.35 -6.97 18.66
N ALA A 378 -22.16 -8.00 18.89
CA ALA A 378 -22.27 -9.20 18.06
C ALA A 378 -22.36 -8.88 16.55
N ASP A 379 -21.30 -9.16 15.78
CA ASP A 379 -21.39 -9.87 14.49
C ASP A 379 -20.05 -10.10 13.74
N GLU A 380 -18.89 -9.67 14.25
CA GLU A 380 -17.59 -10.02 13.64
C GLU A 380 -16.70 -10.79 14.63
N ALA A 381 -16.85 -12.11 14.64
CA ALA A 381 -15.93 -13.00 15.33
C ALA A 381 -14.61 -13.07 14.54
N HIS A 382 -13.77 -12.04 14.67
CA HIS A 382 -12.38 -12.15 14.28
C HIS A 382 -11.75 -13.30 15.09
N ALA A 383 -11.04 -14.21 14.41
CA ALA A 383 -10.41 -15.35 15.08
C ALA A 383 -9.40 -14.83 16.12
N PHE A 384 -9.39 -15.40 17.33
CA PHE A 384 -8.43 -15.07 18.40
C PHE A 384 -6.98 -15.10 17.88
N GLU A 385 -6.69 -16.09 17.02
CA GLU A 385 -5.39 -16.33 16.38
C GLU A 385 -4.92 -15.18 15.49
N ALA A 386 -5.86 -14.40 14.93
CA ALA A 386 -5.54 -13.27 14.05
C ALA A 386 -5.29 -11.96 14.82
N GLN A 387 -5.42 -11.97 16.15
CA GLN A 387 -5.37 -10.78 16.99
C GLN A 387 -4.28 -10.83 18.06
N VAL A 388 -3.57 -11.95 18.22
CA VAL A 388 -2.51 -12.10 19.21
C VAL A 388 -1.18 -12.31 18.51
N ILE A 389 -0.10 -11.86 19.15
CA ILE A 389 1.26 -11.91 18.58
C ILE A 389 2.19 -12.61 19.58
N GLU A 390 2.98 -13.57 19.12
CA GLU A 390 4.06 -14.15 19.94
C GLU A 390 5.27 -13.22 19.98
N ASP A 391 5.74 -12.88 21.19
CA ASP A 391 6.84 -11.91 21.38
C ASP A 391 8.14 -12.56 21.84
N GLU A 392 8.05 -13.38 22.88
CA GLU A 392 9.24 -13.97 23.51
C GLU A 392 8.99 -15.43 23.86
N LEU A 393 10.07 -16.21 23.94
CA LEU A 393 10.02 -17.60 24.40
C LEU A 393 11.11 -17.91 25.42
N THR A 394 10.94 -19.01 26.14
CA THR A 394 11.93 -19.49 27.10
C THR A 394 12.06 -21.00 27.04
N PHE A 395 13.28 -21.53 27.00
CA PHE A 395 13.54 -22.98 27.05
C PHE A 395 13.80 -23.52 28.47
N ASP A 396 14.25 -22.66 29.38
CA ASP A 396 14.59 -23.01 30.77
C ASP A 396 13.52 -22.55 31.78
N GLY A 397 12.67 -21.60 31.38
CA GLY A 397 11.67 -20.94 32.22
C GLY A 397 12.21 -19.74 33.01
N GLN A 398 13.42 -19.27 32.70
CA GLN A 398 14.11 -18.18 33.39
C GLN A 398 14.64 -17.14 32.39
N THR A 399 15.24 -17.58 31.30
CA THR A 399 15.81 -16.75 30.24
C THR A 399 14.79 -16.61 29.12
N TRP A 400 14.42 -15.36 28.82
CA TRP A 400 13.48 -15.01 27.75
C TRP A 400 14.26 -14.53 26.54
N PHE A 401 13.88 -15.02 25.37
CA PHE A 401 14.47 -14.70 24.08
C PHE A 401 13.39 -14.03 23.25
N ASP A 402 13.73 -12.87 22.71
CA ASP A 402 12.89 -12.13 21.78
C ASP A 402 12.85 -12.86 20.43
N LEU A 403 11.64 -13.10 19.93
CA LEU A 403 11.40 -13.80 18.66
C LEU A 403 11.86 -12.99 17.43
N TYR A 404 12.02 -11.67 17.58
CA TYR A 404 12.42 -10.75 16.52
C TYR A 404 13.94 -10.46 16.51
N GLU A 405 14.69 -10.97 17.50
CA GLU A 405 16.14 -10.84 17.59
C GLU A 405 16.89 -12.09 17.02
N ASP A 406 18.21 -12.17 17.27
CA ASP A 406 19.07 -13.26 16.81
C ASP A 406 18.61 -14.66 17.28
N LEU A 407 18.88 -15.69 16.47
CA LEU A 407 18.57 -17.09 16.78
C LEU A 407 19.17 -17.52 18.15
N PRO A 408 18.36 -18.01 19.11
CA PRO A 408 18.85 -18.48 20.39
C PRO A 408 19.91 -19.59 20.27
N ASP A 409 20.94 -19.54 21.12
CA ASP A 409 22.00 -20.56 21.19
C ASP A 409 21.45 -22.00 21.38
N ASP A 410 20.32 -22.14 22.06
CA ASP A 410 19.61 -23.42 22.28
C ASP A 410 19.08 -24.05 20.97
N LEU A 411 18.98 -23.28 19.88
CA LEU A 411 18.55 -23.71 18.55
C LEU A 411 19.72 -23.86 17.56
N VAL A 412 20.92 -23.40 17.91
CA VAL A 412 22.12 -23.57 17.09
C VAL A 412 22.60 -25.03 17.19
N PRO A 413 22.68 -25.78 16.08
CA PRO A 413 23.14 -27.17 16.13
C PRO A 413 24.56 -27.23 16.69
N ALA A 414 24.78 -28.09 17.69
CA ALA A 414 26.08 -28.34 18.29
C ALA A 414 27.05 -28.98 17.27
N GLY A 415 27.63 -28.17 16.38
CA GLY A 415 28.48 -28.67 15.29
C GLY A 415 29.04 -27.66 14.29
N GLY A 416 28.91 -26.36 14.52
CA GLY A 416 29.46 -25.32 13.62
C GLY A 416 30.62 -24.53 14.25
N SER A 417 31.81 -25.14 14.34
CA SER A 417 33.08 -24.44 14.60
C SER A 417 34.16 -24.93 13.65
#